data_AF-A0A7R9MT84-F1
#
_entry.id   AF-A0A7R9MT84-F1
#
_cell.length_a   1.000
_cell.length_b   1.000
_cell.length_c   1.000
_cell.angle_alpha   90.00
_cell.angle_beta   90.00
_cell.angle_gamma   90.00
#
_symmetry.space_group_name_H-M   'P 1'
#
loop_
_entity.id
_entity.type
_entity.pdbx_description
1 polymer ?
#
loop_
_entity_poly.entity_id
_entity_poly.type
_entity_poly.pdbx_seq_one_letter_code
_entity_poly.pdbx_strand_id
1 'polypeptide(L)'
;FRAEALAAADIGGKSDPFCVLDNVKDIHSVLEITVYDEDRDKKVEFLGKVAIPLLKIKNNEKKWFGLKDKKLLNRAKGQILLEMNVYYNKVKASIRTFNPRETKFIKPEQRFKRIV
;
A
#
# COMPACT_ATOMS: atom_id res chain seq x y z
N PHE A 1 5.74 -6.09 12.30
CA PHE A 1 5.77 -4.63 12.09
C PHE A 1 5.53 -3.95 13.43
N ARG A 2 5.83 -2.66 13.56
CA ARG A 2 5.43 -1.83 14.72
C ARG A 2 4.82 -0.55 14.19
N ALA A 3 3.79 -0.01 14.82
CA ALA A 3 3.17 1.24 14.40
C ALA A 3 3.06 2.20 15.58
N GLU A 4 3.20 3.50 15.32
CA GLU A 4 3.25 4.53 16.35
C GLU A 4 2.48 5.78 15.93
N ALA A 5 1.94 6.49 16.94
CA ALA A 5 1.21 7.74 16.78
C ALA A 5 0.06 7.68 15.76
N LEU A 6 -0.58 6.50 15.66
CA LEU A 6 -1.74 6.28 14.80
C LEU A 6 -2.93 7.11 15.26
N ALA A 7 -3.80 7.48 14.34
CA ALA A 7 -5.12 8.03 14.66
C ALA A 7 -6.08 6.91 15.09
N ALA A 8 -5.78 6.19 16.17
CA ALA A 8 -6.67 5.16 16.69
C ALA A 8 -7.90 5.79 17.34
N ALA A 9 -9.07 5.17 17.14
CA ALA A 9 -10.34 5.64 17.65
C ALA A 9 -10.75 4.82 18.88
N ASP A 10 -9.99 4.88 19.98
CA ASP A 10 -10.59 4.45 21.24
C ASP A 10 -10.03 5.16 22.48
N ILE A 11 -10.95 5.73 23.26
CA ILE A 11 -10.70 6.49 24.49
C ILE A 11 -10.36 5.52 25.67
N GLY A 12 -10.39 4.21 25.43
CA GLY A 12 -10.26 3.16 26.45
C GLY A 12 -9.01 2.26 26.39
N GLY A 13 -8.06 2.52 25.50
CA GLY A 13 -6.69 1.96 25.58
C GLY A 13 -6.46 0.53 25.05
N LYS A 14 -7.37 -0.05 24.26
CA LYS A 14 -7.11 -1.28 23.48
C LYS A 14 -7.57 -1.09 22.04
N SER A 15 -6.62 -0.76 21.16
CA SER A 15 -6.76 -0.75 19.71
C SER A 15 -5.89 -1.87 19.16
N ASP A 16 -6.42 -2.67 18.22
CA ASP A 16 -5.76 -3.83 17.64
C ASP A 16 -5.43 -3.57 16.15
N PRO A 17 -4.38 -2.78 15.85
CA PRO A 17 -4.08 -2.42 14.47
C PRO A 17 -3.51 -3.60 13.68
N PHE A 18 -4.01 -3.80 12.47
CA PHE A 18 -3.55 -4.82 11.53
C PHE A 18 -3.19 -4.23 10.17
N CYS A 19 -2.37 -4.96 9.41
CA CYS A 19 -1.91 -4.54 8.08
C CYS A 19 -2.45 -5.47 7.00
N VAL A 20 -2.89 -4.89 5.88
CA VAL A 20 -3.27 -5.61 4.67
C VAL A 20 -2.31 -5.22 3.55
N LEU A 21 -1.79 -6.23 2.84
CA LEU A 21 -0.88 -6.06 1.71
C LEU A 21 -1.62 -6.36 0.40
N ASP A 22 -1.47 -5.48 -0.58
CA ASP A 22 -1.99 -5.74 -1.92
C ASP A 22 -1.16 -6.82 -2.63
N ASN A 23 -1.81 -7.66 -3.44
CA ASN A 23 -1.14 -8.74 -4.16
C ASN A 23 -0.22 -8.19 -5.26
N VAL A 24 1.04 -8.62 -5.26
CA VAL A 24 2.05 -8.16 -6.23
C VAL A 24 2.52 -9.30 -7.14
N LYS A 25 2.51 -9.06 -8.45
CA LYS A 25 2.88 -10.05 -9.49
C LYS A 25 4.12 -9.69 -10.29
N ASP A 26 4.60 -8.45 -10.18
CA ASP A 26 5.72 -7.93 -10.97
C ASP A 26 6.65 -7.13 -10.06
N ILE A 27 7.97 -7.34 -10.20
CA ILE A 27 9.01 -6.68 -9.41
C ILE A 27 9.07 -5.17 -9.64
N HIS A 28 8.55 -4.69 -10.78
CA HIS A 28 8.45 -3.25 -11.08
C HIS A 28 7.22 -2.59 -10.44
N SER A 29 6.38 -3.36 -9.74
CA SER A 29 5.19 -2.84 -9.08
C SER A 29 5.53 -2.09 -7.79
N VAL A 30 4.55 -1.34 -7.31
CA VAL A 30 4.55 -0.72 -6.01
C VAL A 30 3.82 -1.64 -5.04
N LEU A 31 4.44 -1.95 -3.90
CA LEU A 31 3.75 -2.61 -2.80
C LEU A 31 2.97 -1.58 -2.02
N GLU A 32 1.68 -1.83 -1.92
CA GLU A 32 0.74 -1.02 -1.18
C GLU A 32 0.38 -1.74 0.12
N ILE A 33 0.65 -1.09 1.26
CA ILE A 33 0.39 -1.62 2.60
C ILE A 33 -0.58 -0.67 3.29
N THR A 34 -1.73 -1.20 3.72
CA THR A 34 -2.76 -0.43 4.40
C THR A 34 -2.84 -0.86 5.86
N VAL A 35 -2.89 0.11 6.77
CA VAL A 35 -3.05 -0.09 8.20
C VAL A 35 -4.50 0.19 8.55
N TYR A 36 -5.11 -0.76 9.25
CA TYR A 36 -6.45 -0.66 9.80
C TYR A 36 -6.42 -0.83 11.31
N ASP A 37 -7.46 -0.35 11.99
CA ASP A 37 -7.80 -0.72 13.37
C ASP A 37 -9.02 -1.63 13.36
N GLU A 38 -9.04 -2.63 14.22
CA GLU A 38 -10.25 -3.39 14.52
C GLU A 38 -10.74 -3.04 15.93
N ASP A 39 -11.95 -2.47 16.02
CA ASP A 39 -12.61 -2.20 17.30
C ASP A 39 -13.20 -3.48 17.91
N ARG A 40 -13.61 -3.41 19.18
CA ARG A 40 -14.30 -4.52 19.88
C ARG A 40 -15.55 -5.03 19.16
N ASP A 41 -16.23 -4.16 18.42
CA ASP A 41 -17.43 -4.46 17.63
C ASP A 41 -17.10 -5.02 16.23
N LYS A 42 -15.83 -5.38 15.96
CA LYS A 42 -15.32 -5.82 14.64
C LYS A 42 -15.47 -4.78 13.53
N LYS A 43 -15.63 -3.51 13.92
CA LYS A 43 -15.64 -2.41 12.97
C LYS A 43 -14.20 -2.16 12.56
N VAL A 44 -13.98 -2.15 11.24
CA VAL A 44 -12.66 -1.91 10.66
C VAL A 44 -12.54 -0.45 10.27
N GLU A 45 -11.59 0.26 10.86
CA GLU A 45 -11.29 1.65 10.54
C GLU A 45 -9.97 1.79 9.76
N PHE A 46 -9.95 2.63 8.73
CA PHE A 46 -8.72 2.94 8.00
C PHE A 46 -7.87 3.94 8.79
N LEU A 47 -6.62 3.56 9.11
CA LEU A 47 -5.68 4.42 9.82
C LEU A 47 -4.67 5.10 8.89
N GLY A 48 -4.32 4.45 7.78
CA GLY A 48 -3.38 5.01 6.81
C GLY A 48 -2.84 3.99 5.81
N LYS A 49 -2.16 4.47 4.77
CA LYS A 49 -1.54 3.63 3.74
C LYS A 49 -0.11 4.07 3.44
N VAL A 50 0.75 3.14 3.04
CA VAL A 50 2.07 3.40 2.47
C VAL A 50 2.21 2.68 1.13
N ALA A 51 2.92 3.31 0.19
CA ALA A 51 3.22 2.78 -1.12
C ALA A 51 4.75 2.76 -1.33
N ILE A 52 5.32 1.57 -1.49
CA ILE A 52 6.76 1.32 -1.53
C ILE A 52 7.10 0.59 -2.83
N PRO A 53 7.81 1.21 -3.79
CA PRO A 53 8.29 0.51 -4.98
C PRO A 53 9.13 -0.70 -4.58
N LEU A 54 8.83 -1.88 -5.13
CA LEU A 54 9.50 -3.12 -4.70
C LEU A 54 11.03 -3.05 -4.86
N LEU A 55 11.49 -2.42 -5.95
CA LEU A 55 12.92 -2.22 -6.23
C LEU A 55 13.64 -1.30 -5.22
N LYS A 56 12.91 -0.51 -4.42
CA LYS A 56 13.49 0.36 -3.39
C LYS A 56 13.64 -0.35 -2.04
N ILE A 57 13.08 -1.55 -1.89
CA ILE A 57 13.18 -2.32 -0.65
C ILE A 57 14.58 -2.89 -0.51
N LYS A 58 15.19 -2.63 0.64
CA LYS A 58 16.44 -3.27 1.05
C LYS A 58 16.10 -4.39 2.01
N ASN A 59 16.52 -5.60 1.64
CA ASN A 59 16.25 -6.81 2.42
C ASN A 59 16.85 -6.69 3.83
N ASN A 60 16.09 -7.12 4.84
CA ASN A 60 16.43 -7.07 6.27
C ASN A 60 16.70 -5.67 6.85
N GLU A 61 16.27 -4.60 6.18
CA GLU A 61 16.35 -3.24 6.72
C GLU A 61 15.05 -2.87 7.46
N LYS A 62 15.18 -2.51 8.74
CA LYS A 62 14.10 -1.87 9.50
C LYS A 62 14.02 -0.40 9.15
N LYS A 63 12.88 0.04 8.62
CA LYS A 63 12.67 1.43 8.21
C LYS A 63 11.30 1.94 8.60
N TRP A 64 11.27 3.18 9.10
CA TRP A 64 10.03 3.91 9.38
C TRP A 64 9.46 4.51 8.10
N PHE A 65 8.16 4.32 7.93
CA PHE A 65 7.38 4.90 6.85
C PHE A 65 6.22 5.71 7.42
N GLY A 66 6.15 6.98 7.05
CA GLY A 66 5.01 7.84 7.40
C GLY A 66 3.75 7.37 6.66
N LEU A 67 2.63 7.33 7.38
CA LEU A 67 1.35 6.96 6.79
C LEU A 67 0.77 8.11 5.95
N LYS A 68 0.00 7.74 4.93
CA LYS A 68 -0.72 8.64 4.05
C LYS A 68 -2.21 8.31 4.00
N ASP A 69 -2.98 9.23 3.45
CA ASP A 69 -4.39 9.03 3.15
C ASP A 69 -4.62 7.95 2.06
N LYS A 70 -5.88 7.58 1.83
CA LYS A 70 -6.27 6.56 0.84
C LYS A 70 -5.77 6.85 -0.57
N LYS A 71 -5.54 8.12 -0.91
CA LYS A 71 -5.08 8.58 -2.24
C LYS A 71 -3.56 8.76 -2.30
N LEU A 72 -2.82 8.53 -1.21
CA LEU A 72 -1.37 8.72 -1.10
C LEU A 72 -0.91 10.18 -1.35
N LEU A 73 -1.84 11.14 -1.28
CA LEU A 73 -1.59 12.55 -1.56
C LEU A 73 -1.22 13.29 -0.28
N ASN A 74 -2.01 13.10 0.77
CA ASN A 74 -1.84 13.79 2.04
C ASN A 74 -1.25 12.87 3.10
N ARG A 75 -0.56 13.46 4.08
CA ARG A 75 -0.02 12.73 5.22
C ARG A 75 -1.17 12.36 6.17
N ALA A 76 -1.18 11.10 6.62
CA ALA A 76 -2.03 10.63 7.72
C ALA A 76 -1.22 10.65 9.03
N LYS A 77 -1.91 10.53 10.17
CA LYS A 77 -1.23 10.47 11.47
C LYS A 77 -0.47 9.15 11.61
N GLY A 78 0.70 9.24 12.22
CA GLY A 78 1.49 8.09 12.60
C GLY A 78 2.42 7.56 11.51
N GLN A 79 3.12 6.51 11.89
CA GLN A 79 4.14 5.86 11.08
C GLN A 79 4.21 4.38 11.40
N ILE A 80 4.71 3.60 10.44
CA ILE A 80 4.87 2.16 10.56
C ILE A 80 6.33 1.78 10.32
N LEU A 81 6.89 1.00 11.23
CA LEU A 81 8.19 0.36 11.12
C LEU A 81 8.02 -0.98 10.43
N LEU A 82 8.65 -1.10 9.27
CA LEU A 82 8.61 -2.28 8.44
C LEU A 82 10.01 -2.83 8.25
N GLU A 83 10.08 -4.16 8.26
CA GLU A 83 11.23 -4.95 7.82
C GLU A 83 10.71 -5.91 6.77
N MET A 84 11.34 -5.94 5.61
CA MET A 84 10.80 -6.62 4.43
C MET A 84 11.88 -7.35 3.67
N ASN A 85 11.51 -8.47 3.05
CA ASN A 85 12.37 -9.23 2.16
C ASN A 85 11.65 -9.49 0.84
N VAL A 86 12.29 -9.13 -0.28
CA VAL A 86 11.75 -9.32 -1.62
C VAL A 86 12.46 -10.49 -2.29
N TYR A 87 11.66 -11.48 -2.71
CA TYR A 87 12.13 -12.66 -3.44
C TYR A 87 11.44 -12.70 -4.80
N TYR A 88 12.23 -12.86 -5.87
CA TYR A 88 11.70 -12.94 -7.23
C TYR A 88 12.66 -13.70 -8.15
N ASN A 89 12.12 -14.26 -9.23
CA ASN A 89 12.94 -14.88 -10.26
C ASN A 89 13.61 -13.78 -11.12
N LYS A 90 14.92 -13.60 -10.92
CA LYS A 90 15.72 -12.57 -11.61
C LYS A 90 15.70 -12.72 -13.13
N VAL A 91 15.75 -13.95 -13.66
CA VAL A 91 15.74 -14.21 -15.12
C VAL A 91 14.41 -13.78 -15.75
N LYS A 92 13.28 -14.22 -15.17
CA LYS A 92 11.95 -13.82 -15.64
C LYS A 92 11.72 -12.32 -15.51
N ALA A 93 12.23 -11.71 -14.44
CA ALA A 93 12.16 -10.27 -14.23
C ALA A 93 12.97 -9.50 -15.29
N SER A 94 14.20 -9.91 -15.59
CA SER A 94 15.02 -9.27 -16.62
C SER A 94 14.35 -9.32 -17.99
N ILE A 95 13.78 -10.46 -18.37
CA ILE A 95 13.03 -10.58 -19.64
C ILE A 95 11.83 -9.64 -19.65
N ARG A 96 11.08 -9.55 -18.54
CA ARG A 96 9.94 -8.62 -18.41
C ARG A 96 10.36 -7.15 -18.51
N THR A 97 11.55 -6.78 -18.04
CA THR A 97 12.07 -5.40 -18.16
C THR A 97 12.28 -5.00 -19.62
N PHE A 98 12.81 -5.90 -20.45
CA PHE A 98 13.05 -5.64 -21.87
C PHE A 98 11.81 -5.85 -22.75
N ASN A 99 10.85 -6.65 -22.29
CA ASN A 99 9.56 -6.86 -22.94
C ASN A 99 8.39 -6.57 -21.97
N PRO A 100 8.14 -5.28 -21.66
CA PRO A 100 7.10 -4.89 -20.72
C PRO A 100 5.73 -5.29 -21.28
N ARG A 101 4.79 -5.63 -20.38
CA ARG A 101 3.40 -5.85 -20.80
C ARG A 101 2.84 -4.53 -21.31
N GLU A 102 2.18 -4.54 -22.45
CA GLU A 102 1.43 -3.37 -22.93
C GLU A 102 0.41 -2.97 -21.87
N THR A 103 0.59 -1.77 -21.31
CA THR A 103 -0.40 -1.18 -20.42
C THR A 103 -1.62 -0.88 -21.28
N LYS A 104 -2.74 -1.57 -21.04
CA LYS A 104 -4.00 -1.23 -21.70
C LYS A 104 -4.32 0.21 -21.34
N PHE A 105 -4.17 1.13 -22.30
CA PHE A 105 -4.64 2.50 -22.14
C PHE A 105 -6.15 2.44 -21.97
N ILE A 106 -6.63 2.60 -20.73
CA ILE A 106 -8.05 2.76 -20.46
C ILE A 106 -8.40 4.16 -20.97
N LYS A 107 -8.90 4.26 -22.20
CA LYS A 107 -9.55 5.49 -22.66
C LYS A 107 -10.78 5.70 -21.78
N PRO A 108 -10.97 6.86 -21.13
CA PRO A 108 -12.24 7.17 -20.51
C PRO A 108 -13.30 7.12 -21.61
N GLU A 109 -14.37 6.33 -21.41
CA GLU A 109 -15.48 6.27 -22.35
C GLU A 109 -16.02 7.67 -22.61
N GLN A 110 -15.98 8.09 -23.87
CA GLN A 110 -16.55 9.35 -24.30
C GLN A 110 -18.06 9.19 -24.27
N ARG A 111 -18.69 9.60 -23.17
CA ARG A 111 -20.15 9.65 -23.05
C ARG A 111 -20.66 10.67 -24.07
N PHE A 112 -21.18 10.20 -25.20
CA PHE A 112 -21.92 11.04 -26.13
C PHE A 112 -23.16 11.55 -25.41
N LYS A 113 -23.18 12.84 -25.07
CA LYS A 113 -24.42 13.51 -24.66
C LYS A 113 -25.29 13.62 -25.91
N ARG A 114 -26.45 12.96 -25.87
CA ARG A 114 -27.49 13.14 -26.88
C ARG A 114 -27.98 14.58 -26.76
N ILE A 115 -27.71 15.40 -27.77
CA ILE A 115 -28.36 16.71 -27.90
C ILE A 115 -29.82 16.40 -28.23
N VAL A 116 -30.72 16.87 -27.37
CA VAL A 116 -32.18 16.81 -27.59
C VAL A 116 -32.57 18.02 -28.43
#